data_AF-A0AAD7JQC4-F1
#
_entry.id   AF-A0AAD7JQC4-F1
#
_cell.length_a   1.000
_cell.length_b   1.000
_cell.length_c   1.000
_cell.angle_alpha   90.00
_cell.angle_beta   90.00
_cell.angle_gamma   90.00
#
_symmetry.space_group_name_H-M   'P 1'
#
loop_
_entity.id
_entity.type
_entity.pdbx_description
1 polymer ?
#
loop_
_entity_poly.entity_id
_entity_poly.type
_entity_poly.pdbx_seq_one_letter_code
_entity_poly.pdbx_strand_id
1 'polypeptide(L)'
;MTHCSPHDLVQLQMTSRSLYAFISTHKHLWTAAQGNVGLPLVPVVEAGGNRSSAACAVFIFAGGECTWCSKFTPAQPFSFVFRFRACSPSCLKLLLSDVSLYVDKSKTYEDFSWGRWLPRSKLHSPFNVYSKRDIKYADRERQQAIGIDDHSSRRDPLGIPHRTVAQLNEVCLKRARSRDALTEHALRLVSWQTEYFKLKATVSRANYDFIKLMSAVEGKKAQGILRTPKGAALFQAFNRDLTKLTFTVWLENRALLFAQLGCMLDGIFPVGAVGRPNDKLRALTARA
;
A
#
# COMPACT_ATOMS: atom_id res chain seq x y z
N MET A 1 9.33 -2.31 -21.93
CA MET A 1 10.00 -1.71 -20.75
C MET A 1 9.21 -2.11 -19.53
N THR A 2 9.85 -2.75 -18.54
CA THR A 2 9.21 -3.07 -17.26
C THR A 2 9.03 -1.77 -16.48
N HIS A 3 7.80 -1.27 -16.45
CA HIS A 3 7.49 -0.04 -15.75
C HIS A 3 7.50 -0.29 -14.23
N CYS A 4 8.33 0.47 -13.49
CA CYS A 4 8.46 0.35 -12.04
C CYS A 4 7.11 0.65 -11.35
N SER A 5 6.62 -0.26 -10.50
CA SER A 5 5.37 -0.05 -9.75
C SER A 5 5.61 0.90 -8.55
N PRO A 6 4.56 1.51 -7.98
CA PRO A 6 4.71 2.30 -6.76
C PRO A 6 5.27 1.47 -5.60
N HIS A 7 4.96 0.17 -5.56
CA HIS A 7 5.53 -0.73 -4.56
C HIS A 7 7.03 -0.89 -4.73
N ASP A 8 7.52 -1.05 -5.95
CA ASP A 8 8.95 -1.21 -6.22
C ASP A 8 9.72 0.04 -5.80
N LEU A 9 9.19 1.24 -6.09
CA LEU A 9 9.79 2.48 -5.59
C LEU A 9 9.87 2.51 -4.05
N VAL A 10 8.81 2.05 -3.35
CA VAL A 10 8.85 1.94 -1.89
C VAL A 10 9.94 0.97 -1.44
N GLN A 11 10.01 -0.22 -2.04
CA GLN A 11 11.04 -1.21 -1.68
C GLN A 11 12.45 -0.69 -1.92
N LEU A 12 12.70 0.00 -3.04
CA LEU A 12 13.99 0.61 -3.35
C LEU A 12 14.35 1.70 -2.34
N GLN A 13 13.38 2.53 -1.93
CA GLN A 13 13.58 3.52 -0.87
C GLN A 13 13.91 2.88 0.48
N MET A 14 13.28 1.75 0.83
CA MET A 14 13.49 1.09 2.12
C MET A 14 14.80 0.28 2.18
N THR A 15 15.31 -0.18 1.04
CA THR A 15 16.47 -1.07 0.96
C THR A 15 17.79 -0.36 0.71
N SER A 16 17.79 0.86 0.17
CA SER A 16 19.02 1.60 -0.15
C SER A 16 18.90 3.09 0.15
N ARG A 17 19.85 3.62 0.94
CA ARG A 17 19.94 5.06 1.26
C ARG A 17 20.20 5.92 0.01
N SER A 18 21.03 5.43 -0.91
CA SER A 18 21.33 6.14 -2.15
C SER A 18 20.10 6.20 -3.06
N LEU A 19 19.36 5.10 -3.18
CA LEU A 19 18.10 5.09 -3.93
C LEU A 19 17.01 5.91 -3.24
N TYR A 20 16.97 5.90 -1.90
CA TYR A 20 16.11 6.79 -1.14
C TYR A 20 16.34 8.26 -1.51
N ALA A 21 17.61 8.70 -1.48
CA ALA A 21 17.97 10.07 -1.83
C ALA A 21 17.61 10.41 -3.28
N PHE A 22 17.93 9.51 -4.21
CA PHE A 22 17.62 9.66 -5.63
C PHE A 22 16.10 9.75 -5.89
N ILE A 23 15.31 8.82 -5.36
CA ILE A 23 13.85 8.83 -5.53
C ILE A 23 13.22 10.07 -4.87
N SER A 24 13.77 10.53 -3.75
CA SER A 24 13.28 11.73 -3.06
C SER A 24 13.50 13.01 -3.85
N THR A 25 14.60 13.11 -4.61
CA THR A 25 14.88 14.26 -5.49
C THR A 25 14.14 14.18 -6.83
N HIS A 26 13.80 12.97 -7.30
CA HIS A 26 13.16 12.74 -8.61
C HIS A 26 11.66 12.43 -8.46
N LYS A 27 10.87 13.44 -8.05
CA LYS A 27 9.42 13.28 -7.77
C LYS A 27 8.60 12.72 -8.94
N HIS A 28 9.01 12.96 -10.19
CA HIS A 28 8.33 12.45 -11.39
C HIS A 28 8.30 10.92 -11.46
N LEU A 29 9.24 10.22 -10.80
CA LEU A 29 9.23 8.75 -10.72
C LEU A 29 7.96 8.24 -10.05
N TRP A 30 7.46 8.93 -9.01
CA TRP A 30 6.20 8.58 -8.37
C TRP A 30 5.02 8.75 -9.31
N THR A 31 4.95 9.85 -10.06
CA THR A 31 3.88 10.09 -11.02
C THR A 31 3.85 9.02 -12.11
N ALA A 32 5.02 8.67 -12.66
CA ALA A 32 5.13 7.58 -13.63
C ALA A 32 4.70 6.23 -13.04
N ALA A 33 5.20 5.90 -11.85
CA ALA A 33 4.84 4.66 -11.15
C ALA A 33 3.34 4.56 -10.84
N GLN A 34 2.73 5.66 -10.41
CA GLN A 34 1.29 5.74 -10.15
C GLN A 34 0.47 5.54 -11.42
N GLY A 35 0.90 6.12 -12.54
CA GLY A 35 0.29 5.95 -13.86
C GLY A 35 0.22 4.48 -14.30
N ASN A 36 1.24 3.68 -13.98
CA ASN A 36 1.29 2.26 -14.36
C ASN A 36 0.18 1.41 -13.74
N VAL A 37 -0.39 1.85 -12.61
CA VAL A 37 -1.47 1.16 -11.90
C VAL A 37 -2.76 1.99 -11.86
N GLY A 38 -2.81 3.09 -12.62
CA GLY A 38 -3.94 4.03 -12.64
C GLY A 38 -4.24 4.69 -11.29
N LEU A 39 -3.27 4.75 -10.37
CA LEU A 39 -3.48 5.33 -9.04
C LEU A 39 -3.75 6.84 -9.18
N PRO A 40 -4.82 7.38 -8.58
CA PRO A 40 -5.06 8.83 -8.54
C PRO A 40 -3.83 9.59 -8.06
N LEU A 41 -3.50 10.67 -8.77
CA LEU A 41 -2.41 11.54 -8.38
C LEU A 41 -2.74 12.24 -7.06
N VAL A 42 -1.77 12.21 -6.16
CA VAL A 42 -1.89 12.91 -4.87
C VAL A 42 -1.89 14.41 -5.13
N PRO A 43 -2.89 15.15 -4.61
CA PRO A 43 -2.92 16.60 -4.79
C PRO A 43 -1.68 17.24 -4.17
N VAL A 44 -1.14 18.26 -4.85
CA VAL A 44 -0.04 19.07 -4.29
C VAL A 44 -0.64 19.93 -3.17
N VAL A 45 -0.48 19.46 -1.93
CA VAL A 45 -0.99 20.14 -0.73
C VAL A 45 0.16 20.64 0.11
N GLU A 46 0.01 21.86 0.64
CA GLU A 46 1.06 22.54 1.41
C GLU A 46 1.36 21.87 2.75
N ALA A 47 0.48 20.98 3.22
CA ALA A 47 0.61 20.38 4.53
C ALA A 47 0.37 18.86 4.50
N GLY A 48 1.45 18.10 4.54
CA GLY A 48 1.39 16.72 5.01
C GLY A 48 2.56 15.88 4.55
N GLY A 49 3.57 15.74 5.42
CA GLY A 49 4.60 14.70 5.26
C GLY A 49 3.98 13.30 5.10
N ASN A 50 2.85 13.05 5.78
CA ASN A 50 2.09 11.79 5.70
C ASN A 50 1.09 11.72 4.53
N ARG A 51 1.02 12.75 3.67
CA ARG A 51 0.09 12.87 2.55
C ARG A 51 0.82 13.12 1.21
N SER A 52 2.12 12.88 1.13
CA SER A 52 2.89 12.91 -0.11
C SER A 52 2.58 11.70 -1.01
N SER A 53 2.97 11.74 -2.29
CA SER A 53 2.86 10.58 -3.21
C SER A 53 3.56 9.33 -2.66
N ALA A 54 4.76 9.49 -2.10
CA ALA A 54 5.48 8.42 -1.43
C ALA A 54 4.70 7.88 -0.21
N ALA A 55 4.24 8.75 0.69
CA ALA A 55 3.49 8.34 1.86
C ALA A 55 2.13 7.69 1.51
N CYS A 56 1.53 8.08 0.38
CA CYS A 56 0.34 7.44 -0.16
C CYS A 56 0.65 6.05 -0.72
N ALA A 57 1.71 5.92 -1.52
CA ALA A 57 2.14 4.64 -2.07
C ALA A 57 2.55 3.64 -0.98
N VAL A 58 3.34 4.06 0.01
CA VAL A 58 3.66 3.25 1.20
C VAL A 58 2.38 2.77 1.87
N PHE A 59 1.43 3.69 2.08
CA PHE A 59 0.16 3.38 2.72
C PHE A 59 -0.79 2.54 1.87
N ILE A 60 -0.57 2.36 0.59
CA ILE A 60 -1.41 1.48 -0.23
C ILE A 60 -0.73 0.13 -0.41
N PHE A 61 0.55 0.15 -0.75
CA PHE A 61 1.24 -1.02 -1.26
C PHE A 61 2.17 -1.71 -0.25
N ALA A 62 2.74 -0.98 0.72
CA ALA A 62 3.78 -1.54 1.61
C ALA A 62 3.23 -2.08 2.94
N GLY A 63 1.91 -2.11 3.11
CA GLY A 63 1.30 -2.45 4.39
C GLY A 63 1.46 -1.31 5.41
N GLY A 64 1.37 -1.66 6.68
CA GLY A 64 1.52 -0.71 7.79
C GLY A 64 0.94 -1.25 9.07
N GLU A 65 0.85 -0.43 10.09
CA GLU A 65 0.30 -0.85 11.39
C GLU A 65 -1.23 -0.91 11.35
N CYS A 66 -1.78 -1.93 12.00
CA CYS A 66 -3.19 -1.99 12.36
C CYS A 66 -3.50 -0.81 13.29
N THR A 67 -4.51 -0.01 12.94
CA THR A 67 -4.86 1.19 13.72
C THR A 67 -5.30 0.85 15.15
N TRP A 68 -5.85 -0.36 15.36
CA TRP A 68 -6.31 -0.81 16.67
C TRP A 68 -5.18 -1.42 17.52
N CYS A 69 -4.52 -2.47 17.02
CA CYS A 69 -3.56 -3.25 17.81
C CYS A 69 -2.09 -2.93 17.54
N SER A 70 -1.80 -1.97 16.65
CA SER A 70 -0.46 -1.54 16.22
C SER A 70 0.42 -2.62 15.58
N LYS A 71 -0.08 -3.85 15.41
CA LYS A 71 0.64 -4.92 14.69
C LYS A 71 0.78 -4.59 13.21
N PHE A 72 1.94 -4.88 12.62
CA PHE A 72 2.12 -4.79 11.18
C PHE A 72 1.10 -5.67 10.45
N THR A 73 0.56 -5.15 9.35
CA THR A 73 -0.37 -5.86 8.49
C THR A 73 -0.19 -5.48 7.02
N PRO A 74 -0.18 -6.47 6.10
CA PRO A 74 -0.26 -6.22 4.66
C PRO A 74 -1.70 -5.95 4.21
N ALA A 75 -2.68 -6.03 5.11
CA ALA A 75 -4.09 -5.79 4.80
C ALA A 75 -4.28 -4.38 4.26
N GLN A 76 -5.10 -4.26 3.22
CA GLN A 76 -5.33 -3.00 2.52
C GLN A 76 -6.04 -1.97 3.41
N PRO A 77 -5.87 -0.66 3.13
CA PRO A 77 -6.60 0.37 3.85
C PRO A 77 -8.10 0.16 3.69
N PHE A 78 -8.87 0.36 4.77
CA PHE A 78 -10.33 0.41 4.67
C PHE A 78 -10.85 1.85 4.69
N SER A 79 -10.07 2.81 5.21
CA SER A 79 -10.40 4.23 5.15
C SER A 79 -9.18 5.02 4.69
N PHE A 80 -9.28 5.65 3.52
CA PHE A 80 -8.25 6.57 3.01
C PHE A 80 -8.31 7.95 3.67
N VAL A 81 -9.49 8.37 4.11
CA VAL A 81 -9.69 9.64 4.83
C VAL A 81 -8.96 9.59 6.16
N PHE A 82 -9.24 8.58 6.99
CA PHE A 82 -8.61 8.43 8.31
C PHE A 82 -7.29 7.66 8.27
N ARG A 83 -6.91 7.13 7.09
CA ARG A 83 -5.73 6.27 6.90
C ARG A 83 -5.72 5.05 7.82
N PHE A 84 -6.86 4.40 7.94
CA PHE A 84 -7.01 3.29 8.84
C PHE A 84 -6.78 1.92 8.17
N ARG A 85 -6.19 1.00 8.93
CA ARG A 85 -6.00 -0.42 8.59
C ARG A 85 -6.49 -1.29 9.74
N ALA A 86 -7.04 -2.45 9.40
CA ALA A 86 -7.37 -3.49 10.35
C ALA A 86 -6.70 -4.79 9.91
N CYS A 87 -5.97 -5.44 10.82
CA CYS A 87 -5.32 -6.72 10.53
C CYS A 87 -6.28 -7.92 10.61
N SER A 88 -7.47 -7.73 11.16
CA SER A 88 -8.49 -8.78 11.30
C SER A 88 -9.90 -8.18 11.38
N PRO A 89 -10.95 -8.98 11.11
CA PRO A 89 -12.34 -8.56 11.30
C PRO A 89 -12.63 -8.07 12.73
N SER A 90 -12.03 -8.70 13.74
CA SER A 90 -12.17 -8.27 15.15
C SER A 90 -11.58 -6.88 15.38
N CYS A 91 -10.39 -6.59 14.82
CA CYS A 91 -9.80 -5.26 14.90
C CYS A 91 -10.65 -4.22 14.16
N LEU A 92 -11.23 -4.59 13.01
CA LEU A 92 -12.12 -3.71 12.26
C LEU A 92 -13.37 -3.37 13.07
N LYS A 93 -14.01 -4.36 13.70
CA LYS A 93 -15.18 -4.14 14.57
C LYS A 93 -14.87 -3.18 15.72
N LEU A 94 -13.73 -3.36 16.40
CA LEU A 94 -13.31 -2.49 17.50
C LEU A 94 -12.97 -1.08 17.02
N LEU A 95 -12.39 -0.95 15.83
CA LEU A 95 -12.05 0.33 15.23
C LEU A 95 -13.28 1.12 14.75
N LEU A 96 -14.33 0.42 14.31
CA LEU A 96 -15.61 1.02 13.94
C LEU A 96 -16.52 1.26 15.16
N SER A 97 -16.14 0.81 16.35
CA SER A 97 -16.85 1.13 17.58
C SER A 97 -16.57 2.55 18.05
N ASP A 98 -17.43 3.08 18.91
CA ASP A 98 -17.30 4.39 19.56
C ASP A 98 -16.00 4.57 20.36
N VAL A 99 -15.19 3.52 20.55
CA VAL A 99 -13.90 3.60 21.22
C VAL A 99 -12.88 4.38 20.39
N SER A 100 -12.86 4.21 19.06
CA SER A 100 -11.79 4.75 18.21
C SER A 100 -12.19 5.99 17.41
N LEU A 101 -13.50 6.13 17.14
CA LEU A 101 -14.09 7.26 16.44
C LEU A 101 -14.80 8.18 17.43
N TYR A 102 -14.80 9.48 17.15
CA TYR A 102 -15.55 10.47 17.91
C TYR A 102 -16.54 11.17 16.99
N VAL A 103 -17.80 11.22 17.40
CA VAL A 103 -18.87 11.93 16.70
C VAL A 103 -19.06 13.28 17.37
N ASP A 104 -18.74 14.35 16.65
CA ASP A 104 -18.83 15.71 17.17
C ASP A 104 -20.25 16.27 17.05
N LYS A 105 -21.10 15.90 18.01
CA LYS A 105 -22.51 16.31 18.07
C LYS A 105 -22.66 17.78 18.46
N SER A 106 -21.76 18.29 19.28
CA SER A 106 -21.77 19.65 19.82
C SER A 106 -21.00 20.67 18.97
N LYS A 107 -20.41 20.23 17.85
CA LYS A 107 -19.53 21.04 16.99
C LYS A 107 -18.34 21.64 17.75
N THR A 108 -17.92 20.97 18.83
CA THR A 108 -16.88 21.45 19.74
C THR A 108 -15.60 21.77 19.01
N TYR A 109 -15.29 21.02 17.94
CA TYR A 109 -14.03 21.17 17.22
C TYR A 109 -14.09 22.15 16.04
N GLU A 110 -15.26 22.72 15.71
CA GLU A 110 -15.35 23.72 14.64
C GLU A 110 -14.69 25.07 15.01
N ASP A 111 -14.66 25.37 16.31
CA ASP A 111 -14.11 26.62 16.85
C ASP A 111 -12.59 26.56 17.08
N PHE A 112 -12.00 25.37 17.14
CA PHE A 112 -10.55 25.22 17.27
C PHE A 112 -9.85 25.36 15.92
N SER A 113 -8.73 26.09 15.88
CA SER A 113 -7.93 26.27 14.66
C SER A 113 -7.50 24.94 14.03
N TRP A 114 -7.32 23.90 14.85
CA TRP A 114 -6.95 22.58 14.37
C TRP A 114 -8.14 21.71 13.92
N GLY A 115 -9.34 21.89 14.48
CA GLY A 115 -10.49 21.06 14.11
C GLY A 115 -11.01 21.35 12.70
N ARG A 116 -10.71 22.53 12.16
CA ARG A 116 -10.99 22.89 10.75
C ARG A 116 -10.21 22.06 9.74
N TRP A 117 -9.03 21.54 10.09
CA TRP A 117 -8.20 20.76 9.17
C TRP A 117 -8.19 19.25 9.43
N LEU A 118 -8.59 18.79 10.62
CA LEU A 118 -8.60 17.37 10.93
C LEU A 118 -9.40 16.58 9.87
N PRO A 119 -8.89 15.43 9.40
CA PRO A 119 -9.66 14.54 8.55
C PRO A 119 -10.98 14.18 9.22
N ARG A 120 -12.08 14.38 8.49
CA ARG A 120 -13.43 14.11 8.97
C ARG A 120 -14.27 13.46 7.90
N SER A 121 -15.22 12.65 8.33
CA SER A 121 -16.23 12.02 7.47
C SER A 121 -17.61 12.25 8.05
N LYS A 122 -18.62 12.27 7.18
CA LYS A 122 -20.04 12.31 7.59
C LYS A 122 -20.65 10.90 7.59
N LEU A 123 -19.86 9.89 7.97
CA LEU A 123 -20.19 8.46 7.83
C LEU A 123 -21.60 8.15 8.37
N HIS A 124 -22.59 8.10 7.48
CA HIS A 124 -24.02 7.90 7.80
C HIS A 124 -24.57 8.79 8.92
N SER A 125 -23.95 9.95 9.15
CA SER A 125 -24.26 10.85 10.26
C SER A 125 -24.33 12.29 9.77
N PRO A 126 -25.28 13.11 10.25
CA PRO A 126 -25.26 14.54 9.97
C PRO A 126 -24.06 15.25 10.62
N PHE A 127 -23.40 14.60 11.58
CA PHE A 127 -22.29 15.14 12.36
C PHE A 127 -20.92 14.75 11.78
N ASN A 128 -19.91 15.57 12.09
CA ASN A 128 -18.54 15.27 11.75
C ASN A 128 -18.01 14.13 12.62
N VAL A 129 -17.43 13.11 11.99
CA VAL A 129 -16.73 12.01 12.65
C VAL A 129 -15.23 12.22 12.53
N TYR A 130 -14.53 12.13 13.65
CA TYR A 130 -13.08 12.29 13.76
C TYR A 130 -12.42 11.01 14.30
N SER A 131 -11.15 10.83 13.96
CA SER A 131 -10.29 9.87 14.63
C SER A 131 -9.91 10.41 16.02
N LYS A 132 -10.18 9.66 17.10
CA LYS A 132 -9.72 10.07 18.44
C LYS A 132 -8.20 10.15 18.54
N ARG A 133 -7.48 9.35 17.75
CA ARG A 133 -6.01 9.43 17.65
C ARG A 133 -5.58 10.76 17.06
N ASP A 134 -6.26 11.23 16.03
CA ASP A 134 -5.89 12.49 15.35
C ASP A 134 -6.22 13.71 16.24
N ILE A 135 -7.33 13.66 16.98
CA ILE A 135 -7.66 14.65 18.02
C ILE A 135 -6.53 14.72 19.05
N LYS A 136 -6.14 13.57 19.64
CA LYS A 136 -5.05 13.52 20.64
C LYS A 136 -3.72 14.06 20.08
N TYR A 137 -3.41 13.75 18.82
CA TYR A 137 -2.19 14.25 18.18
C TYR A 137 -2.24 15.77 17.98
N ALA A 138 -3.38 16.31 17.52
CA ALA A 138 -3.57 17.75 17.35
C ALA A 138 -3.49 18.51 18.68
N ASP A 139 -4.11 17.97 19.74
CA ASP A 139 -4.02 18.54 21.08
C ASP A 139 -2.57 18.53 21.58
N ARG A 140 -1.83 17.45 21.35
CA ARG A 140 -0.41 17.37 21.74
C ARG A 140 0.46 18.37 20.97
N GLU A 141 0.27 18.49 19.65
CA GLU A 141 0.98 19.47 18.81
C GLU A 141 0.71 20.90 19.32
N ARG A 142 -0.53 21.20 19.75
CA ARG A 142 -0.90 22.48 20.37
C ARG A 142 -0.24 22.70 21.73
N GLN A 143 -0.30 21.72 22.63
CA GLN A 143 0.30 21.84 23.97
C GLN A 143 1.81 22.03 23.89
N GLN A 144 2.47 21.34 22.94
CA GLN A 144 3.89 21.56 22.68
C GLN A 144 4.15 23.00 22.22
N ALA A 145 3.33 23.54 21.32
CA ALA A 145 3.48 24.90 20.82
C ALA A 145 3.32 25.95 21.92
N ILE A 146 2.34 25.77 22.82
CA ILE A 146 2.16 26.62 24.02
C ILE A 146 3.41 26.59 24.89
N GLY A 147 3.90 25.39 25.23
CA GLY A 147 5.10 25.27 26.05
C GLY A 147 6.36 25.86 25.39
N ILE A 148 6.42 25.94 24.06
CA ILE A 148 7.55 26.57 23.36
C ILE A 148 7.49 28.08 23.55
N ASP A 149 6.31 28.68 23.39
CA ASP A 149 6.10 30.11 23.63
C ASP A 149 6.35 30.48 25.09
N ASP A 150 6.00 29.58 26.02
CA ASP A 150 6.25 29.73 27.47
C ASP A 150 7.68 29.32 27.90
N HIS A 151 8.57 28.99 26.96
CA HIS A 151 9.94 28.53 27.21
C HIS A 151 10.07 27.29 28.15
N SER A 152 9.00 26.52 28.32
CA SER A 152 8.91 25.36 29.21
C SER A 152 9.00 24.01 28.46
N SER A 153 8.92 24.03 27.13
CA SER A 153 8.84 22.82 26.31
C SER A 153 10.21 22.19 26.04
N ARG A 154 10.24 20.85 26.15
CA ARG A 154 11.34 20.02 25.66
C ARG A 154 10.94 19.43 24.30
N ARG A 155 11.94 19.07 23.47
CA ARG A 155 11.67 18.38 22.19
C ARG A 155 10.82 17.14 22.42
N ASP A 156 9.75 17.01 21.65
CA ASP A 156 8.84 15.87 21.74
C ASP A 156 9.53 14.60 21.18
N PRO A 157 9.52 13.48 21.93
CA PRO A 157 10.22 12.26 21.52
C PRO A 157 9.58 11.55 20.32
N LEU A 158 8.35 11.91 19.95
CA LEU A 158 7.64 11.34 18.79
C LEU A 158 7.85 12.15 17.51
N GLY A 159 8.75 13.14 17.55
CA GLY A 159 9.12 13.90 16.36
C GLY A 159 8.04 14.88 15.89
N ILE A 160 7.16 15.34 16.79
CA ILE A 160 6.28 16.48 16.47
C ILE A 160 7.17 17.69 16.16
N PRO A 161 6.98 18.36 15.00
CA PRO A 161 7.84 19.47 14.63
C PRO A 161 7.69 20.61 15.63
N HIS A 162 8.84 21.10 16.11
CA HIS A 162 8.93 22.16 17.10
C HIS A 162 8.49 23.49 16.50
N ARG A 163 7.33 24.02 16.94
CA ARG A 163 6.73 25.26 16.41
C ARG A 163 6.12 26.09 17.53
N THR A 164 6.14 27.42 17.38
CA THR A 164 5.38 28.35 18.22
C THR A 164 3.88 28.24 17.95
N VAL A 165 3.02 28.83 18.80
CA VAL A 165 1.56 28.83 18.57
C VAL A 165 1.22 29.57 17.28
N ALA A 166 1.89 30.68 17.00
CA ALA A 166 1.72 31.44 15.76
C ALA A 166 2.03 30.59 14.51
N GLN A 167 3.19 29.91 14.50
CA GLN A 167 3.60 29.03 13.41
C GLN A 167 2.64 27.84 13.25
N LEU A 168 2.16 27.26 14.35
CA LEU A 168 1.18 26.18 14.29
C LEU A 168 -0.14 26.66 13.68
N ASN A 169 -0.63 27.85 14.05
CA ASN A 169 -1.85 28.42 13.48
C ASN A 169 -1.75 28.65 11.97
N GLU A 170 -0.62 29.17 11.48
CA GLU A 170 -0.38 29.32 10.03
C GLU A 170 -0.45 27.97 9.31
N VAL A 171 0.20 26.94 9.87
CA VAL A 171 0.18 25.58 9.32
C VAL A 171 -1.24 25.00 9.35
N CYS A 172 -2.00 25.21 10.43
CA CYS A 172 -3.40 24.79 10.53
C CYS A 172 -4.27 25.43 9.45
N LEU A 173 -4.09 26.73 9.16
CA LEU A 173 -4.80 27.43 8.09
C LEU A 173 -4.44 26.86 6.70
N LYS A 174 -3.16 26.52 6.46
CA LYS A 174 -2.73 25.85 5.21
C LYS A 174 -3.33 24.44 5.09
N ARG A 175 -3.32 23.65 6.18
CA ARG A 175 -3.95 22.33 6.25
C ARG A 175 -5.46 22.41 5.97
N ALA A 176 -6.14 23.40 6.54
CA ALA A 176 -7.58 23.58 6.37
C ALA A 176 -7.94 23.85 4.89
N ARG A 177 -7.18 24.70 4.19
CA ARG A 177 -7.34 24.95 2.75
C ARG A 177 -7.16 23.70 1.89
N SER A 178 -6.32 22.77 2.33
CA SER A 178 -6.03 21.53 1.60
C SER A 178 -7.03 20.39 1.88
N ARG A 179 -7.91 20.54 2.89
CA ARG A 179 -8.75 19.46 3.40
C ARG A 179 -9.70 18.89 2.35
N ASP A 180 -10.35 19.76 1.58
CA ASP A 180 -11.38 19.34 0.64
C ASP A 180 -10.74 18.56 -0.53
N ALA A 181 -9.59 19.03 -1.04
CA ALA A 181 -8.79 18.30 -2.03
C ALA A 181 -8.32 16.92 -1.51
N LEU A 182 -7.92 16.82 -0.24
CA LEU A 182 -7.55 15.54 0.38
C LEU A 182 -8.74 14.60 0.55
N THR A 183 -9.92 15.14 0.85
CA THR A 183 -11.17 14.37 0.96
C THR A 183 -11.58 13.82 -0.40
N GLU A 184 -11.58 14.67 -1.42
CA GLU A 184 -11.88 14.27 -2.80
C GLU A 184 -10.88 13.22 -3.31
N HIS A 185 -9.59 13.40 -3.03
CA HIS A 185 -8.57 12.41 -3.35
C HIS A 185 -8.83 11.07 -2.64
N ALA A 186 -9.22 11.09 -1.36
CA ALA A 186 -9.57 9.87 -0.65
C ALA A 186 -10.79 9.15 -1.27
N LEU A 187 -11.79 9.88 -1.75
CA LEU A 187 -12.93 9.30 -2.48
C LEU A 187 -12.50 8.68 -3.81
N ARG A 188 -11.62 9.36 -4.56
CA ARG A 188 -11.01 8.81 -5.78
C ARG A 188 -10.23 7.53 -5.49
N LEU A 189 -9.50 7.47 -4.37
CA LEU A 189 -8.81 6.25 -3.95
C LEU A 189 -9.77 5.09 -3.63
N VAL A 190 -10.93 5.36 -3.02
CA VAL A 190 -11.96 4.33 -2.80
C VAL A 190 -12.43 3.75 -4.14
N SER A 191 -12.79 4.63 -5.09
CA SER A 191 -13.23 4.20 -6.42
C SER A 191 -12.14 3.42 -7.16
N TRP A 192 -10.91 3.94 -7.17
CA TRP A 192 -9.76 3.27 -7.76
C TRP A 192 -9.50 1.90 -7.14
N GLN A 193 -9.58 1.78 -5.81
CA GLN A 193 -9.31 0.52 -5.11
C GLN A 193 -10.26 -0.59 -5.56
N THR A 194 -11.55 -0.27 -5.75
CA THR A 194 -12.54 -1.22 -6.27
C THR A 194 -12.17 -1.71 -7.67
N GLU A 195 -11.84 -0.80 -8.59
CA GLU A 195 -11.48 -1.17 -9.97
C GLU A 195 -10.14 -1.91 -10.02
N TYR A 196 -9.16 -1.48 -9.23
CA TYR A 196 -7.87 -2.15 -9.09
C TYR A 196 -8.03 -3.60 -8.64
N PHE A 197 -8.93 -3.90 -7.68
CA PHE A 197 -9.16 -5.28 -7.25
C PHE A 197 -9.83 -6.14 -8.32
N LYS A 198 -10.79 -5.59 -9.07
CA LYS A 198 -11.40 -6.28 -10.21
C LYS A 198 -10.33 -6.64 -11.24
N LEU A 199 -9.50 -5.68 -11.62
CA LEU A 199 -8.42 -5.89 -12.58
C LEU A 199 -7.39 -6.90 -12.06
N LYS A 200 -6.98 -6.78 -10.79
CA LYS A 200 -6.07 -7.73 -10.14
C LYS A 200 -6.63 -9.15 -10.12
N ALA A 201 -7.92 -9.33 -9.87
CA ALA A 201 -8.56 -10.65 -9.93
C ALA A 201 -8.53 -11.23 -11.34
N THR A 202 -8.83 -10.41 -12.36
CA THR A 202 -8.76 -10.81 -13.77
C THR A 202 -7.34 -11.21 -14.18
N VAL A 203 -6.33 -10.40 -13.84
CA VAL A 203 -4.92 -10.69 -14.13
C VAL A 203 -4.44 -11.93 -13.38
N SER A 204 -4.80 -12.07 -12.10
CA SER A 204 -4.46 -13.25 -11.29
C SER A 204 -5.00 -14.54 -11.89
N ARG A 205 -6.25 -14.53 -12.37
CA ARG A 205 -6.85 -15.66 -13.07
C ARG A 205 -6.09 -15.97 -14.36
N ALA A 206 -5.85 -14.96 -15.21
CA ALA A 206 -5.10 -15.15 -16.46
C ALA A 206 -3.68 -15.70 -16.23
N ASN A 207 -2.99 -15.20 -15.22
CA ASN A 207 -1.66 -15.68 -14.84
C ASN A 207 -1.68 -17.11 -14.32
N TYR A 208 -2.72 -17.49 -13.57
CA TYR A 208 -2.88 -18.85 -13.08
C TYR A 208 -3.15 -19.82 -14.24
N ASP A 209 -4.03 -19.44 -15.17
CA ASP A 209 -4.35 -20.22 -16.36
C ASP A 209 -3.12 -20.39 -17.25
N PHE A 210 -2.31 -19.34 -17.40
CA PHE A 210 -1.02 -19.42 -18.10
C PHE A 210 -0.06 -20.42 -17.43
N ILE A 211 0.14 -20.34 -16.11
CA ILE A 211 1.00 -21.29 -15.39
C ILE A 211 0.44 -22.72 -15.51
N LYS A 212 -0.88 -22.89 -15.47
CA LYS A 212 -1.54 -24.18 -15.64
C LYS A 212 -1.25 -24.78 -17.02
N LEU A 213 -1.38 -23.98 -18.08
CA LEU A 213 -1.07 -24.36 -19.45
C LEU A 213 0.40 -24.78 -19.57
N MET A 214 1.32 -23.89 -19.16
CA MET A 214 2.76 -24.15 -19.28
C MET A 214 3.20 -25.36 -18.46
N SER A 215 2.65 -25.53 -17.26
CA SER A 215 2.93 -26.71 -16.44
C SER A 215 2.43 -28.00 -17.10
N ALA A 216 1.26 -27.98 -17.75
CA ALA A 216 0.73 -29.14 -18.47
C ALA A 216 1.60 -29.51 -19.67
N VAL A 217 2.09 -28.52 -20.43
CA VAL A 217 3.04 -28.71 -21.54
C VAL A 217 4.32 -29.41 -21.04
N GLU A 218 4.77 -29.08 -19.84
CA GLU A 218 6.01 -29.59 -19.24
C GLU A 218 5.79 -30.87 -18.38
N GLY A 219 4.57 -31.41 -18.35
CA GLY A 219 4.23 -32.58 -17.53
C GLY A 219 4.37 -32.34 -16.02
N LYS A 220 4.21 -31.10 -15.55
CA LYS A 220 4.29 -30.71 -14.13
C LYS A 220 2.93 -30.26 -13.60
N LYS A 221 2.75 -30.33 -12.28
CA LYS A 221 1.57 -29.78 -11.60
C LYS A 221 1.76 -28.28 -11.34
N ALA A 222 0.81 -27.46 -11.78
CA ALA A 222 0.83 -26.00 -11.62
C ALA A 222 1.03 -25.57 -10.15
N GLN A 223 0.37 -26.27 -9.22
CA GLN A 223 0.51 -25.96 -7.79
C GLN A 223 1.89 -26.28 -7.24
N GLY A 224 2.62 -27.24 -7.82
CA GLY A 224 4.02 -27.49 -7.48
C GLY A 224 4.90 -26.29 -7.88
N ILE A 225 4.71 -25.78 -9.10
CA ILE A 225 5.42 -24.58 -9.58
C ILE A 225 5.12 -23.37 -8.70
N LEU A 226 3.84 -23.11 -8.39
CA LEU A 226 3.44 -21.98 -7.53
C LEU A 226 3.93 -22.09 -6.08
N ARG A 227 4.27 -23.29 -5.61
CA ARG A 227 4.85 -23.49 -4.27
C ARG A 227 6.36 -23.28 -4.24
N THR A 228 7.04 -23.29 -5.39
CA THR A 228 8.47 -22.91 -5.42
C THR A 228 8.61 -21.45 -5.00
N PRO A 229 9.70 -21.07 -4.30
CA PRO A 229 9.95 -19.67 -3.95
C PRO A 229 9.93 -18.74 -5.17
N LYS A 230 10.53 -19.17 -6.29
CA LYS A 230 10.56 -18.37 -7.51
C LYS A 230 9.20 -18.27 -8.19
N GLY A 231 8.43 -19.36 -8.23
CA GLY A 231 7.09 -19.38 -8.83
C GLY A 231 6.11 -18.51 -8.04
N ALA A 232 6.14 -18.61 -6.71
CA ALA A 232 5.38 -17.73 -5.83
C ALA A 232 5.76 -16.26 -6.05
N ALA A 233 7.06 -15.94 -6.08
CA ALA A 233 7.55 -14.58 -6.30
C ALA A 233 7.13 -14.01 -7.66
N LEU A 234 7.27 -14.78 -8.75
CA LEU A 234 6.84 -14.36 -10.09
C LEU A 234 5.34 -14.12 -10.14
N PHE A 235 4.54 -15.07 -9.65
CA PHE A 235 3.09 -14.95 -9.66
C PHE A 235 2.62 -13.73 -8.85
N GLN A 236 3.21 -13.51 -7.67
CA GLN A 236 2.89 -12.35 -6.84
C GLN A 236 3.32 -11.03 -7.50
N ALA A 237 4.51 -10.96 -8.09
CA ALA A 237 5.02 -9.75 -8.74
C ALA A 237 4.14 -9.35 -9.93
N PHE A 238 3.85 -10.28 -10.84
CA PHE A 238 3.02 -9.99 -12.02
C PHE A 238 1.58 -9.62 -11.65
N ASN A 239 1.00 -10.27 -10.64
CA ASN A 239 -0.34 -9.91 -10.14
C ASN A 239 -0.36 -8.57 -9.42
N ARG A 240 0.71 -8.20 -8.72
CA ARG A 240 0.86 -6.89 -8.08
C ARG A 240 0.97 -5.79 -9.14
N ASP A 241 1.70 -6.05 -10.21
CA ASP A 241 1.97 -5.09 -11.29
C ASP A 241 0.91 -5.12 -12.39
N LEU A 242 -0.21 -5.82 -12.16
CA LEU A 242 -1.32 -5.99 -13.10
C LEU A 242 -0.89 -6.45 -14.50
N THR A 243 0.21 -7.19 -14.56
CA THR A 243 0.84 -7.63 -15.81
C THR A 243 0.59 -9.11 -16.02
N LYS A 244 0.34 -9.50 -17.28
CA LYS A 244 0.18 -10.90 -17.65
C LYS A 244 1.55 -11.57 -17.82
N LEU A 245 1.68 -12.78 -17.29
CA LEU A 245 2.83 -13.64 -17.58
C LEU A 245 2.88 -13.96 -19.06
N THR A 246 4.09 -13.96 -19.61
CA THR A 246 4.34 -14.25 -21.02
C THR A 246 5.23 -15.48 -21.17
N PHE A 247 5.27 -16.02 -22.38
CA PHE A 247 6.14 -17.15 -22.70
C PHE A 247 7.62 -16.83 -22.50
N THR A 248 8.06 -15.61 -22.84
CA THR A 248 9.44 -15.16 -22.61
C THR A 248 9.81 -15.21 -21.12
N VAL A 249 8.96 -14.65 -20.26
CA VAL A 249 9.16 -14.68 -18.80
C VAL A 249 9.21 -16.11 -18.28
N TRP A 250 8.36 -17.00 -18.81
CA TRP A 250 8.39 -18.42 -18.47
C TRP A 250 9.74 -19.04 -18.82
N LEU A 251 10.20 -18.89 -20.07
CA LEU A 251 11.46 -19.48 -20.53
C LEU A 251 12.67 -19.00 -19.72
N GLU A 252 12.76 -17.69 -19.45
CA GLU A 252 13.84 -17.09 -18.65
C GLU A 252 13.94 -17.69 -17.25
N ASN A 253 12.81 -18.06 -16.66
CA ASN A 253 12.75 -18.53 -15.27
C ASN A 253 12.58 -20.05 -15.16
N ARG A 254 12.35 -20.75 -16.27
CA ARG A 254 12.03 -22.19 -16.35
C ARG A 254 13.06 -23.06 -15.63
N ALA A 255 14.34 -22.86 -15.92
CA ALA A 255 15.42 -23.67 -15.34
C ALA A 255 15.43 -23.59 -13.80
N LEU A 256 15.29 -22.38 -13.26
CA LEU A 256 15.27 -22.14 -11.82
C LEU A 256 14.01 -22.71 -11.16
N LEU A 257 12.84 -22.55 -11.80
CA LEU A 257 11.59 -23.14 -11.31
C LEU A 257 11.70 -24.66 -11.17
N PHE A 258 12.32 -25.32 -12.14
CA PHE A 258 12.45 -26.77 -12.14
C PHE A 258 13.54 -27.29 -11.21
N ALA A 259 14.66 -26.56 -11.08
CA ALA A 259 15.66 -26.86 -10.06
C ALA A 259 15.04 -26.81 -8.65
N GLN A 260 14.28 -25.76 -8.34
CA GLN A 260 13.59 -25.63 -7.05
C GLN A 260 12.50 -26.69 -6.85
N LEU A 261 11.80 -27.09 -7.93
CA LEU A 261 10.80 -28.15 -7.86
C LEU A 261 11.44 -29.52 -7.56
N GLY A 262 12.60 -29.81 -8.15
CA GLY A 262 13.37 -31.04 -7.88
C GLY A 262 13.78 -31.14 -6.41
N CYS A 263 14.39 -30.08 -5.86
CA CYS A 263 14.80 -30.05 -4.45
C CYS A 263 13.63 -30.23 -3.46
N MET A 264 12.42 -29.81 -3.81
CA MET A 264 11.24 -30.02 -2.96
C MET A 264 10.72 -31.47 -2.99
N LEU A 265 10.99 -32.21 -4.06
CA LEU A 265 10.61 -33.62 -4.16
C LEU A 265 11.63 -34.52 -3.46
N ASP A 266 12.93 -34.18 -3.58
CA ASP A 266 14.03 -34.93 -2.95
C ASP A 266 14.04 -34.81 -1.42
N GLY A 267 13.38 -33.78 -0.86
CA GLY A 267 13.19 -33.63 0.59
C GLY A 267 11.99 -34.39 1.17
N ILE A 268 11.16 -35.05 0.35
CA ILE A 268 9.91 -35.71 0.79
C ILE A 268 9.87 -37.20 0.40
N PHE A 269 10.63 -37.67 -0.59
CA PHE A 269 10.74 -39.11 -0.91
C PHE A 269 12.13 -39.49 -1.44
N PRO A 270 12.68 -40.66 -1.06
CA PRO A 270 13.89 -41.19 -1.69
C PRO A 270 13.60 -41.57 -3.15
N VAL A 271 14.62 -41.34 -3.97
CA VAL A 271 14.65 -41.35 -5.44
C VAL A 271 14.10 -42.64 -6.07
N GLY A 272 13.13 -42.50 -6.97
CA GLY A 272 12.67 -43.58 -7.85
C GLY A 272 11.94 -43.06 -9.09
N ALA A 273 12.47 -43.41 -10.26
CA ALA A 273 11.90 -43.31 -11.61
C ALA A 273 12.07 -41.99 -12.40
N VAL A 274 13.05 -42.03 -13.31
CA VAL A 274 13.29 -41.08 -14.40
C VAL A 274 12.35 -41.40 -15.58
N GLY A 275 11.50 -40.45 -15.96
CA GLY A 275 10.62 -40.52 -17.14
C GLY A 275 11.12 -39.66 -18.30
N ARG A 276 11.03 -40.19 -19.53
CA ARG A 276 11.56 -39.63 -20.80
C ARG A 276 10.87 -38.32 -21.27
N PRO A 277 11.52 -37.51 -22.15
CA PRO A 277 10.98 -36.24 -22.64
C PRO A 277 9.82 -36.45 -23.63
N ASN A 278 8.90 -35.48 -23.67
CA ASN A 278 7.64 -35.50 -24.42
C ASN A 278 7.74 -34.58 -25.67
N ASP A 279 7.53 -35.12 -26.86
CA ASP A 279 7.74 -34.49 -28.18
C ASP A 279 6.77 -33.33 -28.54
N LYS A 280 5.90 -32.92 -27.62
CA LYS A 280 4.86 -31.90 -27.86
C LYS A 280 5.37 -30.47 -27.97
N LEU A 281 6.62 -30.19 -27.58
CA LEU A 281 7.18 -28.83 -27.60
C LEU A 281 7.51 -28.30 -29.01
N ARG A 282 7.67 -29.19 -30.00
CA ARG A 282 8.01 -28.80 -31.39
C ARG A 282 6.84 -28.26 -32.20
N ALA A 283 5.60 -28.50 -31.79
CA ALA A 283 4.42 -28.08 -32.54
C ALA A 283 4.00 -26.61 -32.29
N LEU A 284 4.45 -25.98 -31.19
CA LEU A 284 4.01 -24.63 -30.79
C LEU A 284 4.94 -23.50 -31.30
N THR A 285 6.16 -23.81 -31.73
CA THR A 285 7.10 -22.82 -32.29
C THR A 285 6.94 -22.58 -33.79
N ALA A 286 6.06 -23.30 -34.48
CA ALA A 286 5.84 -23.16 -35.93
C ALA A 286 4.64 -22.26 -36.31
N ARG A 287 4.01 -21.58 -35.34
CA ARG A 287 2.82 -20.74 -35.56
C ARG A 287 2.87 -19.36 -34.86
N ALA A 288 4.06 -18.89 -34.48
CA ALA A 288 4.29 -17.54 -33.97
C ALA A 288 5.10 -16.73 -34.97
#